data_AF-A0A9K3KXN8-F1
#
_entry.id   AF-A0A9K3KXN8-F1
#
_cell.length_a   1.000
_cell.length_b   1.000
_cell.length_c   1.000
_cell.angle_alpha   90.00
_cell.angle_beta   90.00
_cell.angle_gamma   90.00
#
_symmetry.space_group_name_H-M   'P 1'
#
loop_
_entity.id
_entity.type
_entity.pdbx_description
1 polymer ?
#
loop_
_entity_poly.entity_id
_entity_poly.type
_entity_poly.pdbx_seq_one_letter_code
_entity_poly.pdbx_strand_id
1 'polypeptide(L)'
;MSNPFGQGNSTYNPRHLDPWSKIRLGWIELARIQYNGNYTPRDAKKFPEVLVIDGPYPDLLIENRQALLYDEETFGQEIVIWHIEDDVTGNSIVNKGNI
;
A
#
# COMPACT_ATOMS: atom_id res chain seq x y z
N MET A 1 -5.35 -7.22 1.28
CA MET A 1 -4.73 -8.06 0.23
C MET A 1 -5.73 -8.34 -0.87
N SER A 2 -5.32 -8.32 -2.15
CA SER A 2 -6.24 -8.61 -3.27
C SER A 2 -5.89 -9.91 -4.02
N ASN A 3 -4.61 -10.32 -4.10
CA ASN A 3 -4.19 -11.49 -4.87
C ASN A 3 -2.95 -12.19 -4.23
N PRO A 4 -3.00 -13.50 -3.91
CA PRO A 4 -1.85 -14.23 -3.36
C PRO A 4 -0.80 -14.63 -4.41
N PHE A 5 -1.07 -14.41 -5.70
CA PHE A 5 -0.15 -14.77 -6.79
C PHE A 5 0.71 -13.58 -7.23
N GLY A 6 1.90 -13.90 -7.72
CA GLY A 6 2.81 -12.99 -8.42
C GLY A 6 2.34 -12.61 -9.82
N GLN A 7 3.18 -11.86 -10.52
CA GLN A 7 2.94 -11.53 -11.93
C GLN A 7 2.78 -12.82 -12.76
N GLY A 8 1.85 -12.82 -13.72
CA GLY A 8 1.60 -14.00 -14.55
C GLY A 8 0.96 -15.19 -13.81
N ASN A 9 0.30 -14.95 -12.67
CA ASN A 9 -0.29 -15.99 -11.81
C ASN A 9 0.76 -16.97 -11.23
N SER A 10 2.00 -16.49 -11.08
CA SER A 10 3.09 -17.27 -10.50
C SER A 10 2.87 -17.48 -9.00
N THR A 11 2.97 -18.73 -8.54
CA THR A 11 3.00 -19.06 -7.10
C THR A 11 4.38 -18.87 -6.49
N TYR A 12 5.41 -18.70 -7.32
CA TYR A 12 6.80 -18.63 -6.87
C TYR A 12 7.15 -17.27 -6.26
N ASN A 13 6.53 -16.21 -6.78
CA ASN A 13 6.81 -14.81 -6.41
C ASN A 13 5.55 -14.10 -5.90
N PRO A 14 4.96 -14.49 -4.75
CA PRO A 14 3.79 -13.81 -4.19
C PRO A 14 4.15 -12.38 -3.81
N ARG A 15 3.30 -11.41 -4.20
CA ARG A 15 3.55 -9.99 -3.92
C ARG A 15 3.49 -9.69 -2.42
N HIS A 16 4.21 -8.64 -2.02
CA HIS A 16 4.18 -8.18 -0.63
C HIS A 16 2.79 -7.77 -0.18
N LEU A 17 2.54 -8.05 1.11
CA LEU A 17 1.38 -7.62 1.87
C LEU A 17 1.10 -6.13 1.67
N ASP A 18 -0.18 -5.73 1.62
CA ASP A 18 -0.55 -4.32 1.63
C ASP A 18 -0.20 -3.66 2.98
N PRO A 19 0.09 -2.34 2.99
CA PRO A 19 0.50 -1.65 4.21
C PRO A 19 -0.58 -1.65 5.29
N TRP A 20 -1.87 -1.59 4.95
CA TRP A 20 -2.96 -1.65 5.92
C TRP A 20 -2.93 -2.94 6.75
N SER A 21 -2.79 -4.08 6.08
CA SER A 21 -2.66 -5.37 6.75
C SER A 21 -1.38 -5.45 7.60
N LYS A 22 -0.26 -4.91 7.11
CA LYS A 22 0.99 -4.84 7.88
C LYS A 22 0.84 -3.99 9.15
N ILE A 23 0.12 -2.87 9.09
CA ILE A 23 -0.19 -2.01 10.24
C ILE A 23 -1.01 -2.78 11.27
N ARG A 24 -2.08 -3.48 10.85
CA ARG A 24 -2.93 -4.29 11.74
C ARG A 24 -2.15 -5.42 12.43
N LEU A 25 -1.14 -5.98 11.76
CA LEU A 25 -0.25 -6.99 12.32
C LEU A 25 0.89 -6.42 13.19
N GLY A 26 1.04 -5.08 13.25
CA GLY A 26 2.12 -4.42 13.97
C GLY A 26 3.50 -4.59 13.32
N TRP A 27 3.56 -4.87 12.01
CA TRP A 27 4.83 -5.08 11.29
C TRP A 27 5.49 -3.79 10.83
N ILE A 28 4.70 -2.72 10.67
CA ILE A 28 5.17 -1.41 10.23
C ILE A 28 4.49 -0.30 11.03
N GLU A 29 5.14 0.86 11.06
CA GLU A 29 4.64 2.07 11.71
C GLU A 29 4.20 3.13 10.68
N LEU A 30 3.33 4.04 11.14
CA LEU A 30 2.82 5.16 10.35
C LEU A 30 3.70 6.41 10.52
N ALA A 31 4.19 6.94 9.41
CA ALA A 31 4.84 8.23 9.35
C ALA A 31 3.89 9.29 8.77
N ARG A 32 3.31 10.09 9.66
CA ARG A 32 2.29 11.09 9.31
C ARG A 32 2.87 12.31 8.61
N ILE A 33 2.32 12.63 7.44
CA ILE A 33 2.60 13.86 6.71
C ILE A 33 1.69 14.96 7.24
N GLN A 34 2.25 15.85 8.07
CA GLN A 34 1.50 16.94 8.71
C GLN A 34 1.64 18.30 8.01
N TYR A 35 2.64 18.45 7.15
CA TYR A 35 3.00 19.72 6.54
C TYR A 35 3.26 19.54 5.04
N ASN A 36 3.06 20.62 4.29
CA ASN A 36 3.43 20.63 2.87
C ASN A 36 4.95 20.52 2.73
N GLY A 37 5.41 19.68 1.82
CA GLY A 37 6.83 19.49 1.59
C GLY A 37 7.13 18.31 0.66
N ASN A 38 8.42 18.08 0.45
CA ASN A 38 8.90 16.91 -0.30
C ASN A 38 9.23 15.79 0.68
N TYR A 39 8.68 14.61 0.41
CA TYR A 39 8.89 13.40 1.20
C TYR A 39 9.48 12.32 0.31
N THR A 40 10.51 11.63 0.82
CA THR A 40 11.17 10.54 0.10
C THR A 40 10.86 9.23 0.84
N PRO A 41 9.81 8.48 0.44
CA PRO A 41 9.48 7.22 1.07
C PRO A 41 10.61 6.21 0.89
N ARG A 42 10.98 5.55 1.99
CA ARG A 42 12.04 4.54 2.01
C ARG A 42 11.51 3.22 1.47
N ASP A 43 12.43 2.39 0.97
CA ASP A 43 12.11 1.05 0.46
C ASP A 43 11.40 0.22 1.54
N ALA A 44 10.15 -0.16 1.24
CA ALA A 44 9.25 -0.84 2.18
C ALA A 44 9.69 -2.25 2.57
N LYS A 45 10.68 -2.83 1.87
CA LYS A 45 11.28 -4.12 2.26
C LYS A 45 12.34 -3.98 3.32
N LYS A 46 13.00 -2.81 3.38
CA LYS A 46 14.15 -2.57 4.25
C LYS A 46 13.75 -1.79 5.51
N PHE A 47 12.69 -0.99 5.41
CA PHE A 47 12.27 -0.10 6.48
C PHE A 47 10.81 -0.36 6.85
N PRO A 48 10.49 -0.54 8.15
CA PRO A 48 9.15 -0.85 8.61
C PRO A 48 8.30 0.42 8.76
N GLU A 49 8.17 1.20 7.68
CA GLU A 49 7.51 2.50 7.67
C GLU A 49 6.63 2.64 6.43
N VAL A 50 5.48 3.27 6.59
CA VAL A 50 4.65 3.75 5.49
C VAL A 50 4.26 5.20 5.76
N LEU A 51 4.32 6.04 4.73
CA LEU A 51 3.85 7.41 4.86
C LEU A 51 2.32 7.42 4.83
N VAL A 52 1.71 8.29 5.62
CA VAL A 52 0.26 8.49 5.62
C VAL A 52 -0.07 9.97 5.46
N ILE A 53 -1.02 10.25 4.57
CA ILE A 53 -1.70 11.53 4.51
C ILE A 53 -3.05 11.32 5.18
N ASP A 54 -3.21 11.93 6.35
CA ASP A 54 -4.48 11.95 7.07
C ASP A 54 -5.45 12.88 6.30
N GLY A 55 -6.61 12.37 5.91
CA GLY A 55 -7.62 13.11 5.15
C GLY A 55 -8.97 13.13 5.86
N PRO A 56 -9.90 14.03 5.51
CA PRO A 56 -11.23 14.06 6.14
C PRO A 56 -11.98 12.74 5.93
N TYR A 57 -11.84 12.10 4.76
CA TYR A 57 -12.14 10.70 4.45
C TYR A 57 -11.53 10.38 3.07
N PRO A 58 -10.85 9.25 2.84
CA PRO A 58 -10.11 8.38 3.76
C PRO A 58 -8.57 8.55 3.66
N ASP A 59 -7.84 7.86 4.55
CA ASP A 59 -6.37 7.91 4.61
C ASP A 59 -5.72 7.36 3.34
N LEU A 60 -4.68 8.07 2.90
CA LEU A 60 -3.81 7.62 1.82
C LEU A 60 -2.51 7.08 2.41
N LEU A 61 -2.25 5.79 2.22
CA LEU A 61 -0.97 5.17 2.57
C LEU A 61 -0.06 5.15 1.34
N ILE A 62 1.18 5.60 1.51
CA ILE A 62 2.15 5.72 0.42
C ILE A 62 3.35 4.83 0.75
N GLU A 63 3.57 3.83 -0.12
CA GLU A 63 4.60 2.81 0.03
C GLU A 63 5.54 2.83 -1.18
N ASN A 64 6.85 2.81 -0.93
CA ASN A 64 7.84 2.66 -2.00
C ASN A 64 8.17 1.17 -2.20
N ARG A 65 7.71 0.60 -3.31
CA ARG A 65 7.97 -0.82 -3.65
C ARG A 65 9.07 -0.93 -4.70
N GLN A 66 10.20 -1.48 -4.29
CA GLN A 66 11.32 -1.80 -5.17
C GLN A 66 11.20 -3.25 -5.69
N ALA A 67 11.66 -3.52 -6.92
CA ALA A 67 11.72 -4.88 -7.46
C ALA A 67 12.88 -5.67 -6.84
N LEU A 68 12.66 -6.14 -5.62
CA LEU A 68 13.60 -6.99 -4.91
C LEU A 68 12.85 -8.21 -4.37
N LEU A 69 13.55 -9.35 -4.32
CA LEU A 69 13.01 -10.60 -3.79
C LEU A 69 11.70 -10.97 -4.51
N TYR A 70 10.64 -11.30 -3.78
CA TYR A 70 9.36 -11.72 -4.34
C TYR A 70 8.61 -10.68 -5.19
N ASP A 71 9.05 -9.42 -5.25
CA ASP A 71 8.49 -8.42 -6.18
C ASP A 71 9.38 -8.20 -7.43
N GLU A 72 10.43 -9.00 -7.63
CA GLU A 72 11.42 -8.81 -8.72
C GLU A 72 10.79 -8.74 -10.13
N GLU A 73 9.68 -9.45 -10.34
CA GLU A 73 8.97 -9.52 -11.63
C GLU A 73 7.82 -8.50 -11.75
N THR A 74 7.72 -7.55 -10.82
CA THR A 74 6.62 -6.57 -10.82
C THR A 74 6.86 -5.48 -11.87
N PHE A 75 5.91 -5.29 -12.78
CA PHE A 75 5.91 -4.18 -13.74
C PHE A 75 5.59 -2.85 -13.02
N GLY A 76 6.40 -1.82 -13.23
CA GLY A 76 6.23 -0.50 -12.59
C GLY A 76 6.79 -0.47 -11.18
N GLN A 77 8.11 -0.26 -11.08
CA GLN A 77 8.84 -0.15 -9.81
C GLN A 77 8.67 1.26 -9.25
N GLU A 78 7.58 1.50 -8.53
CA GLU A 78 7.19 2.86 -8.20
C GLU A 78 6.52 2.97 -6.84
N ILE A 79 6.20 4.22 -6.51
CA ILE A 79 5.37 4.58 -5.38
C ILE A 79 3.97 4.00 -5.58
N VAL A 80 3.53 3.21 -4.60
CA VAL A 80 2.16 2.69 -4.55
C VAL A 80 1.38 3.51 -3.54
N ILE A 81 0.24 4.04 -3.98
CA ILE A 81 -0.69 4.79 -3.12
C ILE A 81 -1.92 3.92 -2.89
N TRP A 82 -2.25 3.71 -1.63
CA TRP A 82 -3.39 2.92 -1.17
C TRP A 82 -4.42 3.85 -0.57
N HIS A 83 -5.67 3.66 -0.96
CA HIS A 83 -6.81 4.36 -0.40
C HIS A 83 -7.56 3.40 0.52
N ILE A 84 -7.66 3.74 1.81
CA ILE A 84 -8.16 2.83 2.85
C ILE A 84 -9.45 3.35 3.47
N GLU A 85 -10.59 2.74 3.13
CA GLU A 85 -11.86 2.97 3.82
C GLU A 85 -12.04 1.92 4.94
N ASP A 86 -11.74 2.29 6.19
CA ASP A 86 -11.78 1.38 7.36
C ASP A 86 -13.22 0.91 7.71
N ASP A 87 -14.24 1.63 7.25
CA ASP A 87 -15.66 1.30 7.39
C ASP A 87 -16.20 0.41 6.27
N VAL A 88 -15.38 0.09 5.26
CA VAL A 88 -15.75 -0.77 4.13
C VAL A 88 -15.15 -2.17 4.28
N THR A 89 -16.01 -3.18 4.33
CA THR A 89 -15.63 -4.59 4.55
C THR A 89 -15.50 -5.43 3.27
N GLY A 90 -15.70 -4.84 2.10
CA GLY A 90 -15.66 -5.54 0.81
C GLY A 90 -15.06 -4.70 -0.31
N ASN A 91 -14.48 -5.37 -1.32
CA ASN A 91 -13.84 -4.72 -2.46
C ASN A 91 -14.73 -4.77 -3.71
N SER A 92 -15.96 -4.29 -3.58
CA SER A 92 -16.90 -4.20 -4.70
C SER A 92 -16.87 -2.79 -5.28
N ILE A 93 -16.88 -2.67 -6.61
CA ILE A 93 -17.10 -1.37 -7.26
C ILE A 93 -18.55 -0.98 -7.01
N VAL A 94 -18.80 -0.24 -5.93
CA VAL A 94 -20.07 0.45 -5.75
C VAL A 94 -19.92 1.76 -6.50
N ASN A 95 -20.56 1.89 -7.66
CA ASN A 95 -20.74 3.20 -8.27
C ASN A 95 -21.53 4.06 -7.27
N LYS A 96 -20.84 4.86 -6.46
CA LYS A 96 -21.44 5.93 -5.64
C LYS A 96 -21.84 7.03 -6.63
N GLY A 97 -22.90 6.76 -7.40
CA GLY A 97 -23.40 7.66 -8.44
C GLY A 97 -23.87 8.98 -7.82
N ASN A 98 -23.42 10.08 -8.45
CA ASN A 98 -23.94 11.45 -8.45
C ASN A 98 -24.81 11.87 -7.24
N ILE A 99 -24.24 12.73 -6.39
CA ILE A 99 -25.00 13.71 -5.60
C ILE A 99 -24.79 15.07 -6.24
#